data_AF-A0A1V5PKW7-F1
#
_entry.id   AF-A0A1V5PKW7-F1
#
_cell.length_a   1.000
_cell.length_b   1.000
_cell.length_c   1.000
_cell.angle_alpha   90.00
_cell.angle_beta   90.00
_cell.angle_gamma   90.00
#
_symmetry.space_group_name_H-M   'P 1'
#
loop_
_entity.id
_entity.type
_entity.pdbx_description
1 polymer ?
#
loop_
_entity_poly.entity_id
_entity_poly.type
_entity_poly.pdbx_seq_one_letter_code
_entity_poly.pdbx_strand_id
1 'polypeptide(L)'
;MKSEMEQRAYHGKIDIQEMGQALAVQFNQGDTRAQWMRGQEGRVIVQIQARRVEASDPQTAVTLHITPSPTGAVVSMAEQQWLGVAADLARTGLKALLNPWSLIAEIDNVARNVRGLHLREEIWSAVEIYCRSVGAGTGAASMLQHVVCVYCGTPNALGETNCKACRAPLAEAQPLICGHCGFMNEPRADRCANCKSPL
;
A
#
# COMPACT_ATOMS: atom_id res chain seq x y z
N MET A 1 2.16 13.81 6.31
CA MET A 1 1.38 13.29 5.18
C MET A 1 1.17 11.81 5.44
N LYS A 2 -0.07 11.36 5.67
CA LYS A 2 -0.37 9.97 6.02
C LYS A 2 -0.47 9.19 4.71
N SER A 3 0.56 8.42 4.35
CA SER A 3 0.44 7.46 3.26
C SER A 3 -0.70 6.51 3.61
N GLU A 4 -1.67 6.38 2.71
CA GLU A 4 -2.73 5.40 2.87
C GLU A 4 -2.09 4.02 2.68
N MET A 5 -2.05 3.23 3.75
CA MET A 5 -1.50 1.89 3.76
C MET A 5 -2.66 0.91 3.83
N GLU A 6 -2.79 0.08 2.81
CA GLU A 6 -3.76 -1.01 2.80
C GLU A 6 -3.00 -2.33 3.01
N GLN A 7 -3.57 -3.23 3.80
CA GLN A 7 -3.04 -4.58 3.97
C GLN A 7 -4.10 -5.63 3.71
N ARG A 8 -3.70 -6.76 3.14
CA ARG A 8 -4.51 -7.95 2.95
C ARG A 8 -3.70 -9.18 3.32
N ALA A 9 -4.37 -10.12 3.96
CA ALA A 9 -3.77 -11.37 4.39
C ALA A 9 -4.40 -12.53 3.64
N TYR A 10 -3.55 -13.49 3.26
CA TYR A 10 -3.89 -14.64 2.44
C TYR A 10 -3.44 -15.93 3.13
N HIS A 11 -4.26 -16.97 3.01
CA HIS A 11 -3.99 -18.29 3.55
C HIS A 11 -3.78 -19.30 2.42
N GLY A 12 -2.88 -20.25 2.62
CA GLY A 12 -2.52 -21.28 1.63
C GLY A 12 -1.02 -21.32 1.37
N LYS A 13 -0.61 -22.27 0.53
CA LYS A 13 0.80 -22.44 0.14
C LYS A 13 1.19 -21.39 -0.90
N ILE A 14 1.58 -20.22 -0.44
CA ILE A 14 1.97 -19.09 -1.29
C ILE A 14 3.50 -19.01 -1.37
N ASP A 15 4.07 -19.23 -2.54
CA ASP A 15 5.45 -18.81 -2.81
C ASP A 15 5.48 -17.30 -3.07
N ILE A 16 5.99 -16.56 -2.10
CA ILE A 16 6.04 -15.10 -2.12
C ILE A 16 7.08 -14.55 -3.11
N GLN A 17 8.09 -15.33 -3.49
CA GLN A 17 9.08 -14.91 -4.47
C GLN A 17 8.55 -15.08 -5.88
N GLU A 18 7.89 -16.20 -6.15
CA GLU A 18 7.19 -16.41 -7.41
C GLU A 18 6.09 -15.35 -7.58
N MET A 19 5.36 -14.99 -6.52
CA MET A 19 4.39 -13.89 -6.56
C MET A 19 5.05 -12.56 -6.92
N GLY A 20 6.16 -12.21 -6.27
CA GLY A 20 6.87 -10.97 -6.56
C GLY A 20 7.43 -10.91 -7.99
N GLN A 21 7.94 -12.03 -8.50
CA GLN A 21 8.40 -12.15 -9.88
C GLN A 21 7.24 -12.00 -10.86
N ALA A 22 6.12 -12.68 -10.63
CA ALA A 22 4.94 -12.61 -11.49
C ALA A 22 4.40 -11.18 -11.58
N LEU A 23 4.29 -10.48 -10.44
CA LEU A 23 3.88 -9.08 -10.40
C LEU A 23 4.89 -8.18 -11.15
N ALA A 24 6.19 -8.37 -10.94
CA ALA A 24 7.19 -7.57 -11.64
C ALA A 24 7.15 -7.78 -13.16
N VAL A 25 6.91 -9.02 -13.63
CA VAL A 25 6.75 -9.30 -15.07
C VAL A 25 5.50 -8.62 -15.61
N GLN A 26 4.36 -8.77 -14.93
CA GLN A 26 3.07 -8.21 -15.36
C GLN A 26 3.09 -6.68 -15.46
N PHE A 27 3.79 -6.01 -14.54
CA PHE A 27 3.82 -4.53 -14.44
C PHE A 27 5.14 -3.90 -14.94
N ASN A 28 6.01 -4.66 -15.61
CA ASN A 28 7.19 -4.10 -16.28
C ASN A 28 6.97 -3.98 -17.80
N GLN A 29 5.83 -3.44 -18.19
CA GLN A 29 5.42 -3.31 -19.60
C GLN A 29 4.53 -2.06 -19.80
N GLY A 30 4.41 -1.63 -21.06
CA GLY A 30 3.59 -0.48 -21.44
C GLY A 30 3.96 0.78 -20.64
N ASP A 31 2.96 1.33 -19.96
CA ASP A 31 3.06 2.57 -19.18
C ASP A 31 3.65 2.37 -17.77
N THR A 32 4.10 1.16 -17.42
CA THR A 32 4.62 0.85 -16.08
C THR A 32 6.03 0.27 -16.12
N ARG A 33 6.77 0.51 -15.04
CA ARG A 33 8.04 -0.17 -14.73
C ARG A 33 7.90 -0.83 -13.38
N ALA A 34 8.32 -2.09 -13.29
CA ALA A 34 8.27 -2.83 -12.05
C ALA A 34 9.58 -3.56 -11.79
N GLN A 35 9.94 -3.63 -10.51
CA GLN A 35 11.07 -4.40 -10.03
C GLN A 35 10.69 -5.08 -8.72
N TRP A 36 11.25 -6.26 -8.48
CA TRP A 36 11.11 -6.95 -7.21
C TRP A 36 12.49 -7.19 -6.60
N MET A 37 12.53 -7.27 -5.28
CA MET A 37 13.74 -7.58 -4.54
C MET A 37 13.42 -8.39 -3.29
N ARG A 38 14.35 -9.25 -2.88
CA ARG A 38 14.27 -9.90 -1.57
C ARG A 38 14.63 -8.88 -0.48
N GLY A 39 13.77 -8.76 0.50
CA GLY A 39 14.06 -8.04 1.73
C GLY A 39 14.57 -8.98 2.83
N GLN A 40 14.73 -8.42 4.03
CA GLN A 40 15.11 -9.20 5.21
C GLN A 40 14.00 -10.17 5.63
N GLU A 41 14.40 -11.27 6.28
CA GLU A 41 13.49 -12.31 6.80
C GLU A 41 12.60 -12.95 5.73
N GLY A 42 13.15 -13.14 4.53
CA GLY A 42 12.44 -13.82 3.44
C GLY A 42 11.34 -13.00 2.79
N ARG A 43 11.07 -11.76 3.23
CA ARG A 43 10.06 -10.89 2.61
C ARG A 43 10.43 -10.54 1.17
N VAL A 44 9.44 -10.17 0.39
CA VAL A 44 9.60 -9.68 -0.98
C VAL A 44 9.04 -8.27 -1.07
N ILE A 45 9.78 -7.38 -1.71
CA ILE A 45 9.36 -6.01 -1.98
C ILE A 45 9.17 -5.89 -3.49
N VAL A 46 8.00 -5.40 -3.93
CA VAL A 46 7.73 -5.11 -5.33
C VAL A 46 7.46 -3.62 -5.46
N GLN A 47 8.20 -2.95 -6.34
CA GLN A 47 8.03 -1.54 -6.63
C GLN A 47 7.49 -1.38 -8.04
N ILE A 48 6.35 -0.72 -8.17
CA ILE A 48 5.67 -0.46 -9.44
C ILE A 48 5.53 1.04 -9.59
N GLN A 49 5.96 1.56 -10.72
CA GLN A 49 5.97 3.00 -10.99
C GLN A 49 5.42 3.26 -12.38
N ALA A 50 4.64 4.34 -12.53
CA ALA A 50 4.28 4.84 -13.85
C ALA A 50 5.56 5.26 -14.61
N ARG A 51 5.67 4.90 -15.88
CA ARG A 51 6.71 5.43 -16.77
C ARG A 51 6.35 6.86 -17.11
N ARG A 52 7.29 7.77 -16.89
CA ARG A 52 7.14 9.16 -17.33
C ARG A 52 7.25 9.21 -18.85
N VAL A 53 6.25 9.82 -19.49
CA VAL A 53 6.31 10.18 -20.90
C VAL A 53 6.87 11.60 -21.02
N GLU A 54 6.50 12.49 -20.08
CA GLU A 54 6.97 13.87 -20.00
C GLU A 54 7.61 14.18 -18.63
N ALA A 55 8.47 15.19 -18.59
CA ALA A 55 9.16 15.60 -17.36
C ALA A 55 8.19 16.13 -16.28
N SER A 56 7.01 16.61 -16.68
CA SER A 56 5.93 17.09 -15.82
C SER A 56 5.00 15.99 -15.31
N ASP A 57 5.13 14.74 -15.76
CA ASP A 57 4.21 13.69 -15.36
C ASP A 57 4.32 13.37 -13.86
N PRO A 58 3.18 13.27 -13.14
CA PRO A 58 3.17 12.90 -11.73
C PRO A 58 3.79 11.52 -11.54
N GLN A 59 4.70 11.43 -10.57
CA GLN A 59 5.40 10.19 -10.27
C GLN A 59 4.58 9.37 -9.28
N THR A 60 3.63 8.58 -9.79
CA THR A 60 2.94 7.59 -8.97
C THR A 60 3.84 6.36 -8.79
N ALA A 61 4.18 6.08 -7.54
CA ALA A 61 4.95 4.90 -7.16
C ALA A 61 4.20 4.13 -6.06
N VAL A 62 3.99 2.85 -6.33
CA VAL A 62 3.35 1.91 -5.42
C VAL A 62 4.39 0.89 -4.99
N THR A 63 4.48 0.65 -3.68
CA THR A 63 5.37 -0.36 -3.12
C THR A 63 4.54 -1.40 -2.38
N LEU A 64 4.68 -2.66 -2.80
CA LEU A 64 4.15 -3.80 -2.07
C LEU A 64 5.22 -4.41 -1.17
N HIS A 65 4.84 -4.73 0.06
CA HIS A 65 5.61 -5.57 0.97
C HIS A 65 4.86 -6.89 1.15
N ILE A 66 5.45 -7.96 0.67
CA ILE A 66 4.93 -9.32 0.77
C ILE A 66 5.73 -10.03 1.85
N THR A 67 5.08 -10.32 2.98
CA THR A 67 5.72 -10.91 4.15
C THR A 67 5.17 -12.32 4.38
N PRO A 68 6.03 -13.33 4.57
CA PRO A 68 5.56 -14.67 4.89
C PRO A 68 4.85 -14.66 6.25
N SER A 69 3.81 -15.48 6.39
CA SER A 69 3.08 -15.69 7.64
C SER A 69 2.84 -17.17 7.88
N PRO A 70 2.56 -17.63 9.12
CA PRO A 70 2.36 -19.04 9.42
C PRO A 70 1.28 -19.73 8.57
N THR A 71 0.28 -18.98 8.14
CA THR A 71 -0.86 -19.51 7.36
C THR A 71 -0.76 -19.22 5.86
N GLY A 72 0.22 -18.44 5.40
CA GLY A 72 0.34 -17.99 4.01
C GLY A 72 1.18 -16.72 3.89
N ALA A 73 0.59 -15.61 3.44
CA ALA A 73 1.30 -14.34 3.27
C ALA A 73 0.46 -13.12 3.67
N VAL A 74 1.13 -12.09 4.16
CA VAL A 74 0.57 -10.75 4.39
C VAL A 74 1.15 -9.82 3.33
N VAL A 75 0.27 -9.18 2.57
CA VAL A 75 0.63 -8.19 1.55
C VAL A 75 0.18 -6.83 2.06
N SER A 76 1.11 -5.90 2.22
CA SER A 76 0.79 -4.49 2.44
C SER A 76 1.23 -3.66 1.25
N MET A 77 0.46 -2.62 0.96
CA MET A 77 0.72 -1.70 -0.13
C MET A 77 0.81 -0.29 0.42
N ALA A 78 1.91 0.39 0.10
CA ALA A 78 2.13 1.79 0.42
C ALA A 78 2.24 2.59 -0.87
N GLU A 79 1.44 3.66 -0.97
CA GLU A 79 1.54 4.63 -2.06
C GLU A 79 2.41 5.81 -1.62
N GLN A 80 3.37 6.16 -2.47
CA GLN A 80 4.15 7.38 -2.32
C GLN A 80 3.61 8.44 -3.29
N GLN A 81 2.56 9.15 -2.88
CA GLN A 81 2.16 10.37 -3.59
C GLN A 81 3.16 11.49 -3.30
N TRP A 82 3.92 11.91 -4.30
CA TRP A 82 4.65 13.18 -4.24
C TRP A 82 3.66 14.31 -4.52
N LEU A 83 3.89 15.50 -3.94
CA LEU A 83 3.08 16.74 -3.99
C LEU A 83 2.54 17.19 -5.38
N GLY A 84 2.89 16.51 -6.48
CA GLY A 84 2.55 16.89 -7.85
C GLY A 84 1.05 16.94 -8.14
N VAL A 85 0.27 15.96 -7.70
CA VAL A 85 -1.16 15.86 -8.08
C VAL A 85 -1.98 17.06 -7.57
N ALA A 86 -1.73 17.52 -6.34
CA ALA A 86 -2.40 18.69 -5.78
C ALA A 86 -1.87 20.01 -6.36
N ALA A 87 -0.57 20.08 -6.70
CA ALA A 87 0.03 21.25 -7.32
C ALA A 87 -0.43 21.45 -8.76
N ASP A 88 -0.59 20.37 -9.52
CA ASP A 88 -1.06 20.42 -10.92
C ASP A 88 -2.54 20.77 -10.97
N LEU A 89 -3.39 20.22 -10.09
CA LEU A 89 -4.79 20.65 -9.95
C LEU A 89 -4.92 22.12 -9.55
N ALA A 90 -4.10 22.62 -8.62
CA ALA A 90 -4.10 24.03 -8.24
C ALA A 90 -3.62 24.96 -9.37
N ARG A 91 -2.59 24.54 -10.13
CA ARG A 91 -2.10 25.28 -11.30
C ARG A 91 -3.12 25.29 -12.43
N THR A 92 -3.76 24.16 -12.72
CA THR A 92 -4.83 24.07 -13.71
C THR A 92 -6.02 24.91 -13.29
N GLY A 93 -6.44 24.87 -12.02
CA GLY A 93 -7.50 25.73 -11.48
C GLY A 93 -7.18 27.23 -11.62
N LEU A 94 -5.94 27.64 -11.34
CA LEU A 94 -5.51 29.03 -11.49
C LEU A 94 -5.40 29.48 -12.96
N LYS A 95 -4.91 28.60 -13.85
CA LYS A 95 -4.84 28.87 -15.30
C LYS A 95 -6.22 28.91 -15.95
N ALA A 96 -7.14 28.05 -15.53
CA ALA A 96 -8.54 28.03 -15.96
C ALA A 96 -9.26 29.34 -15.59
N LEU A 97 -8.98 29.89 -14.41
CA LEU A 97 -9.48 31.20 -13.97
C LEU A 97 -8.95 32.36 -14.84
N LEU A 98 -7.70 32.29 -15.29
CA LEU A 98 -7.06 33.33 -16.10
C LEU A 98 -7.33 33.20 -17.61
N ASN A 99 -7.58 31.99 -18.11
CA ASN A 99 -7.89 31.74 -19.51
C ASN A 99 -8.81 30.51 -19.68
N PRO A 100 -10.14 30.69 -19.74
CA PRO A 100 -11.10 29.59 -19.80
C PRO A 100 -11.03 28.76 -21.10
N TRP A 101 -10.49 29.33 -22.19
CA TRP A 101 -10.29 28.60 -23.46
C TRP A 101 -9.12 27.61 -23.41
N SER A 102 -8.23 27.73 -22.42
CA SER A 102 -7.12 26.77 -22.21
C SER A 102 -7.59 25.37 -21.80
N LEU A 103 -8.81 25.26 -21.25
CA LEU A 103 -9.39 23.99 -20.83
C LEU A 103 -9.75 23.08 -22.02
N ILE A 104 -10.02 23.61 -23.21
CA ILE A 104 -10.41 22.79 -24.37
C ILE A 104 -9.21 22.00 -24.91
N ALA A 105 -7.99 22.50 -24.74
CA ALA A 105 -6.76 21.77 -25.05
C ALA A 105 -6.32 20.81 -23.92
N GLU A 106 -6.83 20.99 -22.70
CA GLU A 106 -6.49 20.15 -21.52
C GLU A 106 -7.49 18.99 -21.27
N ILE A 107 -8.65 18.93 -21.91
CA ILE A 107 -9.57 17.78 -21.81
C ILE A 107 -8.87 16.47 -22.20
N ASP A 108 -7.92 16.51 -23.14
CA ASP A 108 -7.13 15.35 -23.56
C ASP A 108 -6.05 14.94 -22.52
N ASN A 109 -5.72 15.83 -21.57
CA ASN A 109 -4.73 15.60 -20.51
C ASN A 109 -5.39 15.19 -19.18
N VAL A 110 -6.60 15.68 -18.89
CA VAL A 110 -7.41 15.23 -17.74
C VAL A 110 -7.85 13.76 -17.88
N ALA A 111 -8.06 13.27 -19.11
CA ALA A 111 -8.28 11.85 -19.38
C ALA A 111 -7.06 10.95 -19.06
N ARG A 112 -5.84 11.53 -19.03
CA ARG A 112 -4.59 10.82 -18.67
C ARG A 112 -4.43 10.63 -17.15
N ASN A 113 -4.98 11.55 -16.36
CA ASN A 113 -4.84 11.58 -14.89
C ASN A 113 -5.80 10.65 -14.12
N VAL A 114 -6.71 9.93 -14.80
CA VAL A 114 -7.57 8.90 -14.18
C VAL A 114 -6.83 7.57 -13.99
N ARG A 115 -5.68 7.36 -14.64
CA ARG A 115 -4.91 6.10 -14.59
C ARG A 115 -4.20 5.84 -13.26
N GLY A 116 -3.88 6.87 -12.49
CA GLY A 116 -3.25 6.72 -11.17
C GLY A 116 -4.15 6.03 -10.14
N LEU A 117 -5.48 6.16 -10.30
CA LEU A 117 -6.47 5.53 -9.43
C LEU A 117 -6.65 4.03 -9.74
N HIS A 118 -6.49 3.62 -11.00
CA HIS A 118 -6.64 2.21 -11.41
C HIS A 118 -5.44 1.35 -11.05
N LEU A 119 -4.22 1.89 -11.00
CA LEU A 119 -3.01 1.09 -10.74
C LEU A 119 -3.10 0.32 -9.40
N ARG A 120 -3.68 0.95 -8.37
CA ARG A 120 -3.88 0.32 -7.06
C ARG A 120 -4.80 -0.90 -7.14
N GLU A 121 -5.95 -0.73 -7.81
CA GLU A 121 -6.97 -1.76 -7.96
C GLU A 121 -6.46 -2.90 -8.86
N GLU A 122 -5.75 -2.56 -9.94
CA GLU A 122 -5.10 -3.52 -10.84
C GLU A 122 -4.05 -4.36 -10.12
N ILE A 123 -3.22 -3.73 -9.28
CA ILE A 123 -2.24 -4.42 -8.46
C ILE A 123 -2.92 -5.39 -7.50
N TRP A 124 -3.99 -4.96 -6.81
CA TRP A 124 -4.74 -5.86 -5.94
C TRP A 124 -5.38 -7.01 -6.70
N SER A 125 -5.97 -6.73 -7.85
CA SER A 125 -6.56 -7.74 -8.72
C SER A 125 -5.51 -8.77 -9.15
N ALA A 126 -4.29 -8.34 -9.50
CA ALA A 126 -3.19 -9.22 -9.85
C ALA A 126 -2.75 -10.11 -8.67
N VAL A 127 -2.67 -9.55 -7.46
CA VAL A 127 -2.39 -10.33 -6.24
C VAL A 127 -3.49 -11.37 -6.01
N GLU A 128 -4.76 -10.99 -6.15
CA GLU A 128 -5.88 -11.93 -5.99
C GLU A 128 -5.87 -13.05 -7.03
N ILE A 129 -5.59 -12.72 -8.30
CA ILE A 129 -5.48 -13.70 -9.39
C ILE A 129 -4.36 -14.69 -9.09
N TYR A 130 -3.19 -14.20 -8.66
CA TYR A 130 -2.08 -15.07 -8.28
C TYR A 130 -2.45 -15.98 -7.10
N CYS A 131 -3.02 -15.42 -6.02
CA CYS A 131 -3.43 -16.22 -4.87
C CYS A 131 -4.45 -17.30 -5.28
N ARG A 132 -5.44 -16.97 -6.10
CA ARG A 132 -6.43 -17.94 -6.59
C ARG A 132 -5.80 -19.02 -7.47
N SER A 133 -4.81 -18.68 -8.32
CA SER A 133 -4.18 -19.66 -9.20
C SER A 133 -3.38 -20.73 -8.46
N VAL A 134 -2.86 -20.40 -7.27
CA VAL A 134 -2.17 -21.34 -6.37
C VAL A 134 -3.09 -21.96 -5.31
N GLY A 135 -4.41 -21.74 -5.41
CA GLY A 135 -5.41 -22.28 -4.47
C GLY A 135 -5.41 -21.62 -3.09
N ALA A 136 -4.85 -20.42 -2.98
CA ALA A 136 -4.88 -19.61 -1.75
C ALA A 136 -6.14 -18.73 -1.68
N GLY A 137 -6.64 -18.51 -0.48
CA GLY A 137 -7.80 -17.65 -0.21
C GLY A 137 -7.46 -16.45 0.68
N THR A 138 -8.39 -15.52 0.86
CA THR A 138 -8.24 -14.44 1.84
C THR A 138 -8.34 -14.99 3.27
N GLY A 139 -7.47 -14.55 4.16
CA GLY A 139 -7.41 -15.01 5.55
C GLY A 139 -7.33 -13.83 6.52
N ALA A 140 -8.32 -13.67 7.40
CA ALA A 140 -8.33 -12.56 8.37
C ALA A 140 -7.37 -12.78 9.57
N ALA A 141 -7.11 -14.04 9.93
CA ALA A 141 -6.39 -14.37 11.16
C ALA A 141 -4.94 -13.87 11.19
N SER A 142 -4.22 -13.90 10.07
CA SER A 142 -2.83 -13.42 10.01
C SER A 142 -2.72 -11.90 9.96
N MET A 143 -3.79 -11.17 9.59
CA MET A 143 -3.83 -9.71 9.67
C MET A 143 -3.80 -9.21 11.11
N LEU A 144 -4.48 -9.92 12.02
CA LEU A 144 -4.52 -9.59 13.45
C LEU A 144 -3.19 -9.79 14.16
N GLN A 145 -2.21 -10.43 13.52
CA GLN A 145 -0.91 -10.75 14.12
C GLN A 145 0.22 -9.80 13.70
N HIS A 146 -0.10 -8.76 12.90
CA HIS A 146 0.90 -7.84 12.38
C HIS A 146 0.50 -6.38 12.57
N VAL A 147 1.51 -5.53 12.78
CA VAL A 147 1.41 -4.07 12.67
C VAL A 147 2.16 -3.57 11.44
N VAL A 148 1.51 -2.72 10.66
CA VAL A 148 2.14 -2.09 9.48
C VAL A 148 2.89 -0.83 9.91
N CYS A 149 4.18 -0.75 9.59
CA CYS A 149 4.99 0.42 9.90
C CYS A 149 4.48 1.64 9.12
N VAL A 150 4.04 2.68 9.84
CA VAL A 150 3.51 3.94 9.25
C VAL A 150 4.51 4.73 8.40
N TYR A 151 5.80 4.41 8.51
CA TYR A 151 6.87 5.11 7.78
C TYR A 151 7.26 4.43 6.48
N CYS A 152 7.26 3.09 6.45
CA CYS A 152 7.78 2.34 5.30
C CYS A 152 6.83 1.25 4.80
N GLY A 153 5.65 1.07 5.39
CA GLY A 153 4.67 0.07 4.96
C GLY A 153 5.03 -1.38 5.29
N THR A 154 6.18 -1.66 5.89
CA THR A 154 6.58 -3.04 6.22
C THR A 154 5.70 -3.61 7.35
N PRO A 155 5.08 -4.79 7.19
CA PRO A 155 4.44 -5.52 8.28
C PRO A 155 5.48 -6.03 9.29
N ASN A 156 5.19 -5.89 10.58
CA ASN A 156 6.02 -6.36 11.70
C ASN A 156 5.14 -7.17 12.64
N ALA A 157 5.74 -8.06 13.45
CA ALA A 157 4.98 -8.80 14.46
C ALA A 157 4.37 -7.85 15.51
N LEU A 158 3.25 -8.24 16.11
CA LEU A 158 2.71 -7.53 17.28
C LEU A 158 3.75 -7.45 18.39
N GLY A 159 3.81 -6.30 19.08
CA GLY A 159 4.71 -6.07 20.22
C GLY A 159 6.14 -5.65 19.84
N GLU A 160 6.53 -5.69 18.57
CA GLU A 160 7.82 -5.17 18.11
C GLU A 160 7.95 -3.66 18.38
N THR A 161 9.08 -3.24 18.96
CA THR A 161 9.30 -1.82 19.30
C THR A 161 9.74 -1.00 18.09
N ASN A 162 10.46 -1.62 17.16
CA ASN A 162 11.06 -0.96 16.00
C ASN A 162 10.79 -1.74 14.72
N CYS A 163 10.62 -1.04 13.62
CA CYS A 163 10.41 -1.66 12.33
C CYS A 163 11.62 -2.49 11.90
N LYS A 164 11.41 -3.74 11.53
CA LYS A 164 12.47 -4.61 11.02
C LYS A 164 13.10 -4.11 9.72
N ALA A 165 12.39 -3.29 8.95
CA ALA A 165 12.91 -2.69 7.71
C ALA A 165 13.67 -1.38 7.95
N CYS A 166 12.98 -0.34 8.42
CA CYS A 166 13.52 1.01 8.47
C CYS A 166 13.98 1.44 9.88
N ARG A 167 13.83 0.56 10.89
CA ARG A 167 14.14 0.81 12.30
C ARG A 167 13.32 1.91 12.99
N ALA A 168 12.36 2.52 12.29
CA ALA A 168 11.46 3.50 12.86
C ALA A 168 10.64 2.91 14.04
N PRO A 169 10.31 3.71 15.06
CA PRO A 169 9.52 3.24 16.19
C PRO A 169 8.12 2.81 15.75
N LEU A 170 7.61 1.75 16.38
CA LEU A 170 6.28 1.21 16.09
C LEU A 170 5.26 1.48 17.19
N ALA A 171 5.64 2.11 18.29
CA ALA A 171 4.78 2.32 19.46
C ALA A 171 3.41 2.92 19.12
N GLU A 172 3.37 3.88 18.19
CA GLU A 172 2.11 4.53 17.78
C GLU A 172 1.22 3.68 16.85
N ALA A 173 1.77 2.60 16.29
CA ALA A 173 1.07 1.67 15.42
C ALA A 173 0.65 0.38 16.17
N GLN A 174 1.11 0.19 17.41
CA GLN A 174 0.72 -0.94 18.24
C GLN A 174 -0.73 -0.80 18.72
N PRO A 175 -1.49 -1.90 18.75
CA PRO A 175 -2.84 -1.88 19.30
C PRO A 175 -2.81 -1.71 20.82
N LEU A 176 -3.89 -1.16 21.38
CA LEU A 176 -4.05 -0.96 22.82
C LEU A 176 -4.86 -2.10 23.43
N ILE A 177 -4.29 -2.82 24.41
CA ILE A 177 -5.01 -3.87 25.14
C ILE A 177 -5.76 -3.24 26.31
N CYS A 178 -7.08 -3.41 26.34
CA CYS A 178 -7.91 -2.90 27.43
C CYS A 178 -7.58 -3.60 28.75
N GLY A 179 -7.10 -2.86 29.75
CA GLY A 179 -6.82 -3.41 31.08
C GLY A 179 -8.05 -3.95 31.83
N HIS A 180 -9.26 -3.57 31.42
CA HIS A 180 -10.50 -4.04 32.05
C HIS A 180 -11.01 -5.38 31.51
N CYS A 181 -10.98 -5.58 30.18
CA CYS A 181 -11.58 -6.77 29.55
C CYS A 181 -10.64 -7.54 28.61
N GLY A 182 -9.39 -7.09 28.42
CA GLY A 182 -8.39 -7.74 27.57
C GLY A 182 -8.61 -7.56 26.06
N PHE A 183 -9.62 -6.80 25.63
CA PHE A 183 -9.90 -6.57 24.20
C PHE A 183 -8.79 -5.73 23.54
N MET A 184 -8.43 -6.08 22.31
CA MET A 184 -7.44 -5.40 21.49
C MET A 184 -8.09 -4.28 20.69
N ASN A 185 -7.63 -3.04 20.88
CA ASN A 185 -8.20 -1.85 20.27
C ASN A 185 -7.25 -1.23 19.24
N GLU A 186 -7.83 -0.47 18.32
CA GLU A 186 -7.08 0.34 17.36
C GLU A 186 -6.08 1.28 18.07
N PRO A 187 -4.95 1.60 17.44
CA PRO A 187 -3.99 2.54 17.99
C PRO A 187 -4.67 3.89 18.26
N ARG A 188 -4.34 4.50 19.41
CA ARG A 188 -4.90 5.79 19.89
C ARG A 188 -6.40 5.80 20.18
N ALA A 189 -7.05 4.64 20.33
CA ALA A 189 -8.40 4.59 20.86
C ALA A 189 -8.44 5.15 22.30
N ASP A 190 -9.42 6.00 22.58
CA ASP A 190 -9.66 6.59 23.90
C ASP A 190 -10.51 5.66 24.80
N ARG A 191 -11.36 4.84 24.17
CA ARG A 191 -12.25 3.90 24.82
C ARG A 191 -12.20 2.53 24.16
N CYS A 192 -12.37 1.51 24.99
CA CYS A 192 -12.44 0.13 24.53
C CYS A 192 -13.65 -0.08 23.62
N ALA A 193 -13.44 -0.58 22.40
CA ALA A 193 -14.49 -0.87 21.44
C ALA A 193 -15.47 -1.93 21.98
N ASN A 194 -15.01 -2.83 22.85
CA ASN A 194 -15.82 -3.87 23.47
C ASN A 194 -16.59 -3.38 24.72
N CYS A 195 -15.88 -3.00 25.79
CA CYS A 195 -16.50 -2.70 27.09
C CYS A 195 -16.69 -1.20 27.39
N LYS A 196 -16.27 -0.30 26.49
CA LYS A 196 -16.38 1.16 26.60
C LYS A 196 -15.61 1.83 27.76
N SER A 197 -14.86 1.06 28.54
CA SER A 197 -13.91 1.57 29.55
C SER A 197 -12.82 2.44 28.90
N PRO A 198 -12.27 3.44 29.61
CA PRO A 198 -11.08 4.17 29.17
C PRO A 198 -9.89 3.23 28.90
N LEU A 199 -9.06 3.56 27.92
CA LEU A 199 -7.85 2.82 27.54
C LEU A 199 -6.57 3.49 28.05
#